data_AF-A0A377M2X2-F1
#
_entry.id   AF-A0A377M2X2-F1
#
_cell.length_a   1.000
_cell.length_b   1.000
_cell.length_c   1.000
_cell.angle_alpha   90.00
_cell.angle_beta   90.00
_cell.angle_gamma   90.00
#
_symmetry.space_group_name_H-M   'P 1'
#
loop_
_entity.id
_entity.type
_entity.pdbx_description
1 polymer ?
#
loop_
_entity_poly.entity_id
_entity_poly.type
_entity_poly.pdbx_seq_one_letter_code
_entity_poly.pdbx_strand_id
1 'polypeptide(L)'
;MDNALYGVPKAVETLVLIYNKDLIDKPLNSLQDWYDFSKQQRAKNQYGLLAKFDQIYYSWGAISPMGGYIFGHNDKGGYNASDVGLNKPGAVEAVTYLKKFYADGIFPAGIGR
;
A
#
# COMPACT_ATOMS: atom_id res chain seq x y z
N MET A 1 7.40 6.94 29.24
CA MET A 1 7.91 7.98 28.33
C MET A 1 7.72 9.28 29.07
N ASP A 2 8.82 9.93 29.43
CA ASP A 2 8.75 11.20 30.16
C ASP A 2 8.05 12.22 29.28
N ASN A 3 7.17 13.01 29.88
CA ASN A 3 6.24 13.98 29.27
C ASN A 3 6.96 15.15 28.55
N ALA A 4 8.09 14.89 27.90
CA ALA A 4 8.97 15.84 27.26
C ALA A 4 8.59 16.03 25.79
N LEU A 5 8.58 17.29 25.36
CA LEU A 5 8.35 17.68 23.97
C LEU A 5 9.67 17.61 23.19
N TYR A 6 9.79 16.66 22.26
CA TYR A 6 10.99 16.48 21.44
C TYR A 6 10.92 17.12 20.04
N GLY A 7 9.74 17.63 19.65
CA GLY A 7 9.55 18.24 18.34
C GLY A 7 8.16 18.86 18.18
N VAL A 8 8.04 19.79 17.23
CA VAL A 8 6.79 20.49 16.89
C VAL A 8 6.40 20.10 15.46
N PRO A 9 5.12 19.76 15.18
CA PRO A 9 4.70 19.38 13.84
C PRO A 9 4.87 20.53 12.85
N LYS A 10 5.59 20.26 11.76
CA LYS A 10 5.81 21.20 10.66
C LYS A 10 4.90 20.96 9.46
N ALA A 11 4.62 19.70 9.15
CA ALA A 11 3.77 19.27 8.04
C ALA A 11 3.14 17.92 8.35
N VAL A 12 2.04 17.62 7.67
CA VAL A 12 1.38 16.30 7.66
C VAL A 12 1.42 15.78 6.23
N GLU A 13 1.86 14.55 6.05
CA GLU A 13 1.93 13.88 4.75
C GLU A 13 1.01 12.66 4.75
N THR A 14 0.32 12.45 3.64
CA THR A 14 -0.45 11.23 3.38
C THR A 14 -0.34 10.85 1.92
N LEU A 15 -0.43 9.55 1.65
CA LEU A 15 -0.54 9.06 0.28
C LEU A 15 -1.92 9.37 -0.29
N VAL A 16 -1.95 9.70 -1.58
CA VAL A 16 -3.15 9.94 -2.36
C VAL A 16 -3.05 9.23 -3.71
N LEU A 17 -4.19 8.82 -4.26
CA LEU A 17 -4.26 8.31 -5.62
C LEU A 17 -4.38 9.48 -6.61
N ILE A 18 -3.46 9.52 -7.57
CA ILE A 18 -3.50 10.46 -8.70
C ILE A 18 -3.86 9.66 -9.95
N TYR A 19 -4.82 10.14 -10.74
CA TYR A 19 -5.28 9.47 -11.96
C TYR A 19 -5.39 10.46 -13.13
N ASN A 20 -5.20 9.95 -14.35
CA ASN A 20 -5.38 10.71 -15.57
C ASN A 20 -6.83 10.61 -16.06
N LYS A 21 -7.53 11.74 -16.08
CA LYS A 21 -8.94 11.84 -16.50
C LYS A 21 -9.16 11.52 -17.98
N ASP A 22 -8.14 11.70 -18.83
CA ASP A 22 -8.23 11.35 -20.25
C ASP A 22 -8.21 9.82 -20.47
N LEU A 23 -7.75 9.06 -19.46
CA LEU A 23 -7.70 7.59 -19.50
C LEU A 23 -8.86 6.95 -18.74
N ILE A 24 -9.30 7.57 -17.63
CA ILE A 24 -10.41 7.08 -16.81
C ILE A 24 -11.16 8.28 -16.22
N ASP A 25 -12.46 8.39 -16.47
CA ASP A 25 -13.29 9.51 -15.99
C ASP A 25 -13.36 9.61 -14.46
N LYS A 26 -13.40 8.46 -13.77
CA LYS A 26 -13.52 8.35 -12.32
C LYS A 26 -12.57 7.28 -11.78
N PRO A 27 -11.97 7.47 -10.59
CA PRO A 27 -11.08 6.48 -10.01
C PRO A 27 -11.83 5.15 -9.78
N LEU A 28 -11.15 4.04 -10.02
CA LEU A 28 -11.72 2.72 -9.76
C LEU A 28 -11.81 2.46 -8.26
N ASN A 29 -12.83 1.70 -7.85
CA ASN A 29 -13.24 1.58 -6.45
C ASN A 29 -12.38 0.59 -5.65
N SER A 30 -11.74 -0.36 -6.32
CA SER A 30 -10.98 -1.41 -5.67
C SER A 30 -9.63 -1.67 -6.33
N LEU A 31 -8.71 -2.25 -5.56
CA LEU A 31 -7.41 -2.67 -6.09
C LEU A 31 -7.54 -3.83 -7.11
N GLN A 32 -8.64 -4.59 -7.07
CA GLN A 32 -8.99 -5.58 -8.08
C GLN A 32 -9.38 -4.94 -9.41
N ASP A 33 -10.22 -3.91 -9.38
CA ASP A 33 -10.58 -3.16 -10.59
C ASP A 33 -9.33 -2.52 -11.22
N TRP A 34 -8.42 -1.98 -10.39
CA TRP A 34 -7.15 -1.44 -10.85
C TRP A 34 -6.23 -2.51 -11.46
N TYR A 35 -6.18 -3.70 -10.89
CA TYR A 35 -5.43 -4.82 -11.44
C TYR A 35 -5.97 -5.23 -12.82
N ASP A 36 -7.29 -5.41 -12.95
CA ASP A 36 -7.92 -5.81 -14.20
C ASP A 36 -7.78 -4.75 -15.29
N PHE A 37 -7.98 -3.48 -14.95
CA PHE A 37 -7.68 -2.36 -15.84
C PHE A 37 -6.22 -2.37 -16.30
N SER A 38 -5.28 -2.61 -15.38
CA SER A 38 -3.86 -2.62 -15.71
C SER A 38 -3.49 -3.76 -16.66
N LYS A 39 -4.12 -4.93 -16.54
CA LYS A 39 -3.97 -6.01 -17.53
C LYS A 39 -4.44 -5.60 -18.92
N GLN A 40 -5.58 -4.92 -19.02
CA GLN A 40 -6.09 -4.41 -20.30
C GLN A 40 -5.12 -3.38 -20.92
N GLN A 41 -4.53 -2.51 -20.09
CA GLN A 41 -3.55 -1.53 -20.57
C GLN A 41 -2.24 -2.20 -21.02
N ARG A 42 -1.75 -3.21 -20.30
CA ARG A 42 -0.55 -3.96 -20.71
C ARG A 42 -0.72 -4.63 -22.07
N ALA A 43 -1.92 -5.15 -22.39
CA ALA A 43 -2.21 -5.71 -23.72
C ALA A 43 -2.10 -4.68 -24.86
N LYS A 44 -2.18 -3.38 -24.55
CA LYS A 44 -1.96 -2.25 -25.46
C LYS A 44 -0.55 -1.66 -25.34
N ASN A 45 0.38 -2.34 -24.65
CA ASN A 45 1.69 -1.84 -24.27
C ASN A 45 1.70 -0.56 -23.42
N GLN A 46 0.59 -0.26 -22.73
CA GLN A 46 0.46 0.86 -21.80
C GLN A 46 0.50 0.39 -20.34
N TYR A 47 0.62 1.32 -19.39
CA TYR A 47 0.51 1.03 -17.95
C TYR A 47 -0.85 1.49 -17.42
N GLY A 48 -1.43 0.72 -16.52
CA GLY A 48 -2.63 1.11 -15.78
C GLY A 48 -2.26 1.79 -14.46
N LEU A 49 -2.49 1.10 -13.35
CA LEU A 49 -1.95 1.50 -12.06
C LEU A 49 -0.43 1.36 -12.06
N LEU A 50 0.25 2.29 -11.40
CA LEU A 50 1.66 2.17 -11.02
C LEU A 50 1.81 2.64 -9.56
N ALA A 51 2.45 1.80 -8.74
CA ALA A 51 2.74 2.11 -7.34
C ALA A 51 4.01 1.37 -6.88
N LYS A 52 4.73 1.93 -5.90
CA LYS A 52 5.92 1.30 -5.31
C LYS A 52 5.55 0.26 -4.26
N PHE A 53 4.87 -0.81 -4.66
CA PHE A 53 4.43 -1.87 -3.75
C PHE A 53 5.57 -2.71 -3.15
N ASP A 54 6.78 -2.53 -3.65
CA ASP A 54 8.04 -3.05 -3.10
C ASP A 54 8.55 -2.27 -1.88
N GLN A 55 7.93 -1.13 -1.53
CA GLN A 55 8.26 -0.32 -0.37
C GLN A 55 7.10 -0.25 0.61
N ILE A 56 7.38 -0.61 1.88
CA ILE A 56 6.34 -0.75 2.92
C ILE A 56 5.50 0.51 3.12
N TYR A 57 6.10 1.71 2.99
CA TYR A 57 5.37 2.97 3.13
C TYR A 57 4.22 3.10 2.11
N TYR A 58 4.46 2.71 0.85
CA TYR A 58 3.46 2.80 -0.22
C TYR A 58 2.52 1.60 -0.28
N SER A 59 2.99 0.40 0.10
CA SER A 59 2.13 -0.78 0.19
C SER A 59 1.25 -0.80 1.44
N TRP A 60 1.55 0.02 2.46
CA TRP A 60 0.79 0.05 3.70
C TRP A 60 -0.71 0.30 3.52
N GLY A 61 -1.06 1.16 2.55
CA GLY A 61 -2.46 1.46 2.21
C GLY A 61 -3.26 0.24 1.74
N ALA A 62 -2.59 -0.81 1.25
CA ALA A 62 -3.23 -2.08 0.90
C ALA A 62 -3.14 -3.12 2.04
N ILE A 63 -2.07 -3.11 2.82
CA ILE A 63 -1.82 -4.09 3.89
C ILE A 63 -2.69 -3.82 5.13
N SER A 64 -2.75 -2.56 5.57
CA SER A 64 -3.42 -2.22 6.82
C SER A 64 -4.94 -2.46 6.82
N PRO A 65 -5.69 -2.14 5.74
CA PRO A 65 -7.13 -2.45 5.68
C PRO A 65 -7.44 -3.94 5.75
N MET A 66 -6.49 -4.81 5.39
CA MET A 66 -6.62 -6.26 5.48
C MET A 66 -6.17 -6.80 6.85
N GLY A 67 -6.06 -5.94 7.88
CA GLY A 67 -5.77 -6.36 9.24
C GLY A 67 -4.27 -6.46 9.58
N GLY A 68 -3.39 -5.95 8.70
CA GLY A 68 -1.99 -5.77 9.04
C GLY A 68 -1.76 -4.59 9.99
N TYR A 69 -0.88 -4.77 10.97
CA TYR A 69 -0.42 -3.72 11.88
C TYR A 69 1.08 -3.93 12.21
N ILE A 70 1.79 -2.87 12.60
CA ILE A 70 3.22 -2.97 12.94
C ILE A 70 3.38 -3.57 14.34
N PHE A 71 2.83 -2.90 15.35
CA PHE A 71 2.80 -3.35 16.75
C PHE A 71 1.39 -3.24 17.31
N GLY A 72 0.97 -4.27 18.05
CA GLY A 72 -0.30 -4.24 18.78
C GLY A 72 -0.26 -3.25 19.93
N HIS A 73 -1.40 -3.05 20.59
CA HIS A 73 -1.50 -2.21 21.78
C HIS A 73 -1.35 -3.06 23.06
N ASN A 74 -0.83 -2.45 24.12
CA ASN A 74 -0.87 -2.99 25.46
C ASN A 74 -2.03 -2.37 26.26
N ASP A 75 -2.35 -2.96 27.42
CA ASP A 75 -3.47 -2.53 28.27
C ASP A 75 -3.34 -1.10 28.82
N LYS A 76 -2.15 -0.50 28.70
CA LYS A 76 -1.84 0.86 29.15
C LYS A 76 -1.88 1.87 28.00
N GLY A 77 -2.41 1.50 26.84
CA GLY A 77 -2.54 2.37 25.67
C GLY A 77 -1.24 2.60 24.88
N GLY A 78 -0.14 1.95 25.28
CA GLY A 78 1.12 1.97 24.53
C GLY A 78 1.18 0.85 23.49
N TYR A 79 2.30 0.76 22.76
CA TYR A 79 2.57 -0.35 21.85
C TYR A 79 3.18 -1.56 22.58
N ASN A 80 2.91 -2.76 22.08
CA ASN A 80 3.54 -4.02 22.50
C ASN A 80 4.51 -4.49 21.40
N ALA A 81 5.81 -4.37 21.64
CA ALA A 81 6.84 -4.76 20.69
C ALA A 81 6.88 -6.27 20.39
N SER A 82 6.31 -7.11 21.27
CA SER A 82 6.22 -8.55 21.07
C SER A 82 5.02 -8.99 20.24
N ASP A 83 4.04 -8.11 20.02
CA ASP A 83 2.87 -8.39 19.18
C ASP A 83 3.04 -7.71 17.81
N VAL A 84 3.59 -8.46 16.85
CA VAL A 84 3.83 -8.00 15.48
C VAL A 84 2.74 -8.52 14.55
N GLY A 85 2.03 -7.60 13.89
CA GLY A 85 0.87 -7.90 13.02
C GLY A 85 1.21 -8.18 11.56
N LEU A 86 2.49 -8.22 11.20
CA LEU A 86 2.94 -8.35 9.80
C LEU A 86 2.71 -9.75 9.19
N ASN A 87 2.51 -10.78 10.03
CA ASN A 87 2.27 -12.16 9.61
C ASN A 87 0.82 -12.63 9.88
N LYS A 88 -0.13 -11.71 10.04
CA LYS A 88 -1.55 -12.07 10.15
C LYS A 88 -2.05 -12.55 8.78
N PRO A 89 -3.06 -13.44 8.73
CA PRO A 89 -3.58 -13.98 7.47
C PRO A 89 -3.89 -12.90 6.42
N GLY A 90 -4.55 -11.81 6.81
CA GLY A 90 -4.88 -10.74 5.87
C GLY A 90 -3.68 -9.87 5.46
N ALA A 91 -2.64 -9.74 6.30
CA ALA A 91 -1.39 -9.10 5.88
C ALA A 91 -0.64 -9.96 4.84
N VAL A 92 -0.62 -11.28 5.03
CA VAL A 92 -0.05 -12.24 4.08
C VAL A 92 -0.84 -12.22 2.76
N GLU A 93 -2.17 -12.17 2.84
CA GLU A 93 -3.05 -12.06 1.67
C GLU A 93 -2.80 -10.76 0.90
N ALA A 94 -2.72 -9.61 1.59
CA ALA A 94 -2.42 -8.33 0.98
C ALA A 94 -1.09 -8.36 0.22
N VAL A 95 0.00 -8.80 0.87
CA VAL A 95 1.32 -8.88 0.23
C VAL A 95 1.32 -9.87 -0.93
N THR A 96 0.63 -11.00 -0.79
CA THR A 96 0.47 -11.98 -1.88
C THR A 96 -0.24 -11.36 -3.07
N TYR A 97 -1.29 -10.59 -2.81
CA TYR A 97 -2.04 -9.90 -3.84
C TYR A 97 -1.19 -8.83 -4.54
N LEU A 98 -0.45 -8.01 -3.80
CA LEU A 98 0.46 -7.01 -4.38
C LEU A 98 1.57 -7.66 -5.23
N LYS A 99 2.08 -8.82 -4.82
CA LYS A 99 3.08 -9.58 -5.57
C LYS A 99 2.60 -9.99 -6.96
N LYS A 100 1.28 -10.21 -7.16
CA LYS A 100 0.70 -10.53 -8.47
C LYS A 100 1.01 -9.46 -9.51
N PHE A 101 0.98 -8.17 -9.14
CA PHE A 101 1.29 -7.07 -10.08
C PHE A 101 2.67 -7.21 -10.72
N TYR A 102 3.67 -7.68 -9.97
CA TYR A 102 5.01 -7.92 -10.49
C TYR A 102 5.09 -9.26 -11.23
N ALA A 103 4.50 -10.31 -10.66
CA ALA A 103 4.53 -11.66 -11.25
C ALA A 103 3.86 -11.71 -12.63
N ASP A 104 2.77 -10.96 -12.81
CA ASP A 104 1.99 -10.91 -14.05
C ASP A 104 2.51 -9.86 -15.05
N GLY A 105 3.67 -9.25 -14.79
CA GLY A 105 4.28 -8.25 -15.68
C GLY A 105 3.48 -6.95 -15.82
N ILE A 106 2.61 -6.66 -14.84
CA ILE A 106 1.82 -5.43 -14.80
C ILE A 106 2.70 -4.27 -14.35
N PHE A 107 3.47 -4.47 -13.28
CA PHE A 107 4.48 -3.52 -12.84
C PHE A 107 5.84 -3.90 -13.41
N PRO A 108 6.70 -2.92 -13.72
CA PRO A 108 8.08 -3.22 -14.09
C PRO A 108 8.85 -3.79 -12.89
N ALA A 109 9.88 -4.60 -13.16
CA ALA A 109 10.72 -5.25 -12.14
C ALA A 109 11.51 -4.24 -11.26
N GLY A 110 11.48 -2.95 -11.59
CA GLY A 110 11.95 -1.86 -10.75
C GLY A 110 11.21 -0.57 -11.10
N ILE A 111 10.60 0.07 -10.10
CA ILE A 111 10.04 1.42 -10.20
C ILE A 111 11.03 2.36 -9.48
N GLY A 112 12.11 2.71 -10.18
CA GLY A 112 13.11 3.68 -9.68
C GLY A 112 14.50 3.12 -9.36
N ARG A 113 15.06 2.28 -10.23
CA ARG A 113 16.50 2.29 -10.49
C ARG A 113 16.75 2.96 -11.83
#